data_AF-A0A2H5NNP0-F1
#
_entry.id   AF-A0A2H5NNP0-F1
#
_cell.length_a   1.000
_cell.length_b   1.000
_cell.length_c   1.000
_cell.angle_alpha   90.00
_cell.angle_beta   90.00
_cell.angle_gamma   90.00
#
_symmetry.space_group_name_H-M   'P 1'
#
loop_
_entity.id
_entity.type
_entity.pdbx_description
1 polymer ?
#
loop_
_entity_poly.entity_id
_entity_poly.type
_entity_poly.pdbx_seq_one_letter_code
_entity_poly.pdbx_strand_id
1 'polypeptide(L)'
;MRRPTNYAILRFMVWRFILDNHWYSDTGRVKSLQINNPKRLAGDKSKSIDARPLLFPINCQLPSNETKRKKKLPLSSIGDCYLSLSLKSDSMARTSTKQSDKNKVGVFFLATLLLWSVSVLFEIAFNKRKELLFIVAGACFFQIANWVIRLLVSRDPLFVNTSVSLLHSTITSVSVVFIVVNQWLRNGLNGMFEHSELVGSAWLWAYPALCFSCGYFAYDQWDMLQYRLYSGLIPGILVHHLLLLVCFTLALYRNVTINYLILTLICELHSIFLHVRKVRRMAGIRDSKSRIVRVEWVLNWITFFLARIASHLLITIKLIRDASKFEKGIELPLALFGMAGMNLLNVSLGIDLFNAFKREKNPQQTSYHRRE
;
A
#
# COMPACT_ATOMS: atom_id res chain seq x y z
N MET A 1 -4.65 -37.37 -19.17
CA MET A 1 -4.87 -36.45 -20.31
C MET A 1 -4.67 -35.01 -19.82
N ARG A 2 -3.54 -34.38 -20.13
CA ARG A 2 -3.26 -32.97 -19.82
C ARG A 2 -4.01 -32.08 -20.82
N ARG A 3 -4.97 -31.26 -20.36
CA ARG A 3 -5.53 -30.18 -21.20
C ARG A 3 -4.50 -29.05 -21.30
N PRO A 4 -4.25 -28.48 -22.49
CA PRO A 4 -3.45 -27.28 -22.62
C PRO A 4 -4.25 -26.11 -22.02
N THR A 5 -3.84 -25.65 -20.85
CA THR A 5 -4.40 -24.46 -20.20
C THR A 5 -3.95 -23.21 -20.97
N ASN A 6 -4.91 -22.54 -21.61
CA ASN A 6 -4.75 -21.23 -22.24
C ASN A 6 -4.45 -20.15 -21.17
N TYR A 7 -3.20 -20.07 -20.73
CA TYR A 7 -2.71 -19.00 -19.85
C TYR A 7 -2.52 -17.65 -20.57
N ALA A 8 -3.23 -17.42 -21.69
CA ALA A 8 -3.09 -16.19 -22.48
C ALA A 8 -3.43 -14.94 -21.65
N ILE A 9 -4.41 -15.03 -20.74
CA ILE A 9 -4.82 -13.91 -19.88
C ILE A 9 -3.81 -13.68 -18.75
N LEU A 10 -3.26 -14.73 -18.13
CA LEU A 10 -2.21 -14.59 -17.12
C LEU A 10 -0.91 -14.07 -17.74
N ARG A 11 -0.59 -14.50 -18.97
CA ARG A 11 0.46 -13.90 -19.79
C ARG A 11 0.14 -12.43 -20.07
N PHE A 12 -1.09 -12.08 -20.43
CA PHE A 12 -1.46 -10.69 -20.68
C PHE A 12 -1.34 -9.80 -19.43
N MET A 13 -1.79 -10.29 -18.27
CA MET A 13 -1.75 -9.54 -17.00
C MET A 13 -0.33 -9.40 -16.46
N VAL A 14 0.48 -10.47 -16.50
CA VAL A 14 1.87 -10.42 -16.02
C VAL A 14 2.80 -9.69 -17.01
N TRP A 15 2.62 -9.90 -18.32
CA TRP A 15 3.48 -9.30 -19.35
C TRP A 15 3.22 -7.80 -19.52
N ARG A 16 1.97 -7.35 -19.41
CA ARG A 16 1.63 -5.92 -19.47
C ARG A 16 2.03 -5.17 -18.18
N PHE A 17 1.91 -5.81 -17.02
CA PHE A 17 2.42 -5.27 -15.75
C PHE A 17 3.95 -5.12 -15.72
N ILE A 18 4.70 -5.99 -16.40
CA ILE A 18 6.17 -5.92 -16.48
C ILE A 18 6.65 -4.94 -17.56
N LEU A 19 6.01 -4.87 -18.73
CA LEU A 19 6.41 -3.96 -19.80
C LEU A 19 6.07 -2.49 -19.51
N ASP A 20 4.96 -2.21 -18.81
CA ASP A 20 4.56 -0.82 -18.53
C ASP A 20 5.36 -0.19 -17.37
N ASN A 21 6.21 -0.96 -16.67
CA ASN A 21 7.06 -0.49 -15.56
C ASN A 21 8.56 -0.41 -15.90
N HIS A 22 8.95 -0.53 -17.19
CA HIS A 22 10.33 -0.25 -17.57
C HIS A 22 10.57 1.26 -17.63
N TRP A 23 11.14 1.76 -16.54
CA TRP A 23 11.84 3.03 -16.45
C TRP A 23 12.84 3.16 -17.62
N TYR A 24 12.49 4.01 -18.59
CA TYR A 24 13.40 4.42 -19.67
C TYR A 24 14.43 5.39 -19.06
N SER A 25 15.49 4.84 -18.46
CA SER A 25 16.69 5.61 -18.14
C SER A 25 17.46 5.79 -19.44
N ASP A 26 17.18 6.87 -20.16
CA ASP A 26 17.99 7.32 -21.29
C ASP A 26 19.29 7.94 -20.75
N THR A 27 20.21 7.09 -20.31
CA THR A 27 21.62 7.47 -20.15
C THR A 27 22.32 7.16 -21.46
N GLY A 28 22.34 8.17 -22.32
CA GLY A 28 23.01 8.17 -23.61
C GLY A 28 24.44 7.65 -23.52
N ARG A 29 24.68 6.56 -24.25
CA ARG A 29 26.00 6.00 -24.50
C ARG A 29 26.72 6.94 -25.46
N VAL A 30 27.82 7.52 -24.96
CA VAL A 30 28.83 8.26 -25.72
C VAL A 30 29.17 7.52 -27.02
N LYS A 31 28.89 8.15 -28.16
CA LYS A 31 29.59 7.90 -29.42
C LYS A 31 30.14 9.23 -29.91
N SER A 32 31.46 9.30 -29.86
CA SER A 32 32.27 10.28 -30.56
C SER A 32 31.95 10.29 -32.04
N LEU A 33 31.69 11.46 -32.61
CA LEU A 33 32.07 11.80 -33.98
C LEU A 33 32.33 13.31 -34.04
N GLN A 34 33.60 13.60 -34.27
CA GLN A 34 34.17 14.87 -34.69
C GLN A 34 33.35 15.51 -35.82
N ILE A 35 33.27 16.85 -35.85
CA ILE A 35 33.56 17.71 -37.02
C ILE A 35 33.51 19.20 -36.59
N ASN A 36 34.69 19.82 -36.63
CA ASN A 36 35.05 21.19 -37.03
C ASN A 36 34.29 22.44 -36.52
N ASN A 37 35.04 23.24 -35.78
CA ASN A 37 34.93 24.71 -35.66
C ASN A 37 35.59 25.38 -36.91
N PRO A 38 35.69 26.72 -37.08
CA PRO A 38 34.79 27.87 -36.86
C PRO A 38 34.58 28.68 -38.18
N LYS A 39 33.68 29.69 -38.20
CA LYS A 39 33.94 30.97 -38.92
C LYS A 39 32.95 32.09 -38.55
N ARG A 40 33.54 33.28 -38.35
CA ARG A 40 32.98 34.63 -38.11
C ARG A 40 32.01 35.08 -39.21
N LEU A 41 31.07 35.97 -38.86
CA LEU A 41 30.95 37.33 -39.44
C LEU A 41 29.94 38.20 -38.67
N ALA A 42 30.26 39.49 -38.59
CA ALA A 42 29.61 40.56 -37.83
C ALA A 42 28.43 41.21 -38.58
N GLY A 43 27.58 41.98 -37.87
CA GLY A 43 26.72 42.99 -38.51
C GLY A 43 25.42 43.36 -37.79
N ASP A 44 25.51 44.33 -36.86
CA ASP A 44 24.66 45.51 -36.65
C ASP A 44 23.18 45.53 -37.19
N LYS A 45 22.20 45.79 -36.29
CA LYS A 45 21.34 47.00 -36.25
C LYS A 45 20.02 46.83 -35.45
N SER A 46 19.83 47.80 -34.56
CA SER A 46 18.59 48.36 -33.98
C SER A 46 17.24 48.01 -34.63
N LYS A 47 16.23 47.66 -33.81
CA LYS A 47 14.95 48.40 -33.69
C LYS A 47 14.02 47.85 -32.59
N SER A 48 13.54 48.76 -31.76
CA SER A 48 12.47 48.62 -30.77
C SER A 48 11.07 48.61 -31.43
N ILE A 49 10.17 47.73 -31.00
CA ILE A 49 8.71 47.94 -31.07
C ILE A 49 8.06 47.35 -29.80
N ASP A 50 7.44 48.24 -29.03
CA ASP A 50 6.48 47.96 -27.96
C ASP A 50 5.15 47.43 -28.52
N ALA A 51 4.52 46.48 -27.83
CA ALA A 51 3.05 46.42 -27.73
C ALA A 51 2.60 45.63 -26.48
N ARG A 52 1.67 46.25 -25.76
CA ARG A 52 1.19 45.97 -24.39
C ARG A 52 0.25 44.75 -24.30
N PRO A 53 0.08 44.14 -23.12
CA PRO A 53 -1.05 43.29 -22.81
C PRO A 53 -2.27 44.10 -22.32
N LEU A 54 -3.46 43.72 -22.81
CA LEU A 54 -4.77 44.24 -22.39
C LEU A 54 -5.15 43.71 -21.00
N LEU A 55 -5.31 44.62 -20.03
CA LEU A 55 -5.96 44.38 -18.74
C LEU A 55 -7.39 44.94 -18.80
N PHE A 56 -8.37 44.12 -18.41
CA PHE A 56 -9.72 44.57 -18.06
C PHE A 56 -9.72 45.15 -16.63
N PRO A 57 -10.39 46.28 -16.37
CA PRO A 57 -10.40 46.92 -15.06
C PRO A 57 -11.61 46.48 -14.22
N ILE A 58 -11.39 46.23 -12.92
CA ILE A 58 -12.46 46.34 -11.91
C ILE A 58 -12.10 47.50 -10.99
N ASN A 59 -13.05 48.43 -10.95
CA ASN A 59 -13.03 49.73 -10.33
C ASN A 59 -13.43 49.59 -8.85
N CYS A 60 -12.66 50.17 -7.93
CA CYS A 60 -13.12 50.52 -6.58
C CYS A 60 -12.49 51.85 -6.18
N GLN A 61 -13.33 52.88 -6.15
CA GLN A 61 -13.03 54.25 -5.76
C GLN A 61 -12.56 54.34 -4.29
N LEU A 62 -11.50 55.12 -4.08
CA LEU A 62 -11.11 55.71 -2.80
C LEU A 62 -11.47 57.21 -2.83
N PRO A 63 -11.92 57.81 -1.71
CA PRO A 63 -12.13 59.24 -1.66
C PRO A 63 -10.81 60.01 -1.45
N SER A 64 -10.79 61.19 -2.07
CA SER A 64 -9.76 62.22 -2.01
C SER A 64 -9.61 62.84 -0.62
N ASN A 65 -8.38 62.98 -0.12
CA ASN A 65 -7.77 64.28 0.18
C ASN A 65 -6.37 64.17 0.81
N GLU A 66 -5.59 65.23 0.59
CA GLU A 66 -4.41 65.69 1.33
C GLU A 66 -2.98 65.20 0.99
N THR A 67 -2.29 66.10 0.29
CA THR A 67 -1.04 66.77 0.68
C THR A 67 0.29 66.00 0.71
N LYS A 68 1.17 66.44 -0.20
CA LYS A 68 2.63 66.23 -0.30
C LYS A 68 3.34 65.78 1.00
N ARG A 69 3.95 64.59 0.95
CA ARG A 69 5.22 64.30 1.62
C ARG A 69 6.01 63.24 0.84
N LYS A 70 7.10 63.67 0.17
CA LYS A 70 8.13 62.75 -0.31
C LYS A 70 8.80 62.09 0.91
N LYS A 71 8.33 60.91 1.32
CA LYS A 71 9.10 59.99 2.15
C LYS A 71 9.73 58.95 1.23
N LYS A 72 11.07 58.93 1.18
CA LYS A 72 11.83 57.78 0.66
C LYS A 72 11.37 56.55 1.45
N LEU A 73 10.73 55.60 0.78
CA LEU A 73 10.42 54.30 1.34
C LEU A 73 11.75 53.55 1.57
N PRO A 74 11.99 52.95 2.75
CA PRO A 74 13.20 52.17 2.95
C PRO A 74 13.14 50.92 2.05
N LEU A 75 14.21 50.69 1.31
CA LEU A 75 14.37 49.60 0.33
C LEU A 75 14.32 48.18 0.95
N SER A 76 14.13 48.07 2.28
CA SER A 76 13.95 46.81 3.01
C SER A 76 12.53 46.25 2.96
N SER A 77 11.50 47.10 2.79
CA SER A 77 10.09 46.64 2.87
C SER A 77 9.59 45.93 1.60
N ILE A 78 10.25 46.13 0.45
CA ILE A 78 9.88 45.50 -0.83
C ILE A 78 10.47 44.08 -0.90
N GLY A 79 11.68 43.86 -0.38
CA GLY A 79 12.32 42.54 -0.32
C GLY A 79 11.53 41.53 0.51
N ASP A 80 10.98 41.96 1.65
CA ASP A 80 10.17 41.11 2.53
C ASP A 80 8.84 40.68 1.89
N CYS A 81 8.24 41.55 1.06
CA CYS A 81 7.01 41.25 0.34
C CYS A 81 7.27 40.26 -0.82
N TYR A 82 8.37 40.42 -1.56
CA TYR A 82 8.78 39.47 -2.60
C TYR A 82 9.19 38.11 -2.03
N LEU A 83 9.88 38.07 -0.89
CA LEU A 83 10.23 36.83 -0.21
C LEU A 83 8.99 36.11 0.32
N SER A 84 8.03 36.85 0.90
CA SER A 84 6.75 36.29 1.36
C SER A 84 5.89 35.76 0.20
N LEU A 85 5.83 36.47 -0.94
CA LEU A 85 5.14 36.00 -2.15
C LEU A 85 5.82 34.78 -2.78
N SER A 86 7.16 34.74 -2.81
CA SER A 86 7.93 33.58 -3.29
C SER A 86 7.72 32.37 -2.38
N LEU A 87 7.78 32.54 -1.06
CA LEU A 87 7.53 31.46 -0.10
C LEU A 87 6.08 30.95 -0.19
N LYS A 88 5.11 31.84 -0.41
CA LYS A 88 3.70 31.46 -0.61
C LYS A 88 3.51 30.72 -1.94
N SER A 89 4.15 31.17 -3.02
CA SER A 89 4.18 30.47 -4.31
C SER A 89 4.81 29.09 -4.21
N ASP A 90 5.95 28.97 -3.53
CA ASP A 90 6.63 27.69 -3.29
C ASP A 90 5.78 26.76 -2.41
N SER A 91 5.07 27.30 -1.41
CA SER A 91 4.15 26.51 -0.59
C SER A 91 2.95 26.02 -1.40
N MET A 92 2.38 26.85 -2.28
CA MET A 92 1.25 26.51 -3.14
C MET A 92 1.66 25.48 -4.21
N ALA A 93 2.82 25.67 -4.84
CA ALA A 93 3.39 24.72 -5.80
C ALA A 93 3.66 23.37 -5.13
N ARG A 94 4.28 23.35 -3.94
CA ARG A 94 4.57 22.12 -3.18
C ARG A 94 3.29 21.40 -2.73
N THR A 95 2.22 22.15 -2.45
CA THR A 95 0.90 21.58 -2.10
C THR A 95 0.19 21.01 -3.32
N SER A 96 0.27 21.70 -4.47
CA SER A 96 -0.25 21.23 -5.75
C SER A 96 0.43 19.93 -6.20
N THR A 97 1.76 19.87 -6.14
CA THR A 97 2.53 18.66 -6.51
C THR A 97 2.17 17.48 -5.60
N LYS A 98 2.11 17.69 -4.28
CA LYS A 98 1.69 16.64 -3.32
C LYS A 98 0.27 16.13 -3.58
N GLN A 99 -0.65 17.00 -3.99
CA GLN A 99 -2.02 16.60 -4.31
C GLN A 99 -2.10 15.83 -5.65
N SER A 100 -1.36 16.29 -6.65
CA SER A 100 -1.21 15.59 -7.94
C SER A 100 -0.65 14.17 -7.75
N ASP A 101 0.41 14.02 -6.96
CA ASP A 101 1.03 12.72 -6.76
C ASP A 101 0.13 11.75 -5.99
N LYS A 102 -0.59 12.23 -4.96
CA LYS A 102 -1.59 11.43 -4.25
C LYS A 102 -2.71 10.93 -5.17
N ASN A 103 -3.13 11.76 -6.12
CA ASN A 103 -4.15 11.37 -7.10
C ASN A 103 -3.62 10.28 -8.05
N LYS A 104 -2.38 10.43 -8.56
CA LYS A 104 -1.75 9.41 -9.43
C LYS A 104 -1.63 8.04 -8.75
N VAL A 105 -1.18 8.03 -7.49
CA VAL A 105 -1.06 6.80 -6.69
C VAL A 105 -2.41 6.12 -6.50
N GLY A 106 -3.45 6.88 -6.14
CA GLY A 106 -4.80 6.34 -6.00
C GLY A 106 -5.34 5.72 -7.29
N VAL A 107 -5.12 6.40 -8.43
CA VAL A 107 -5.52 5.91 -9.76
C VAL A 107 -4.81 4.60 -10.10
N PHE A 108 -3.51 4.46 -9.81
CA PHE A 108 -2.77 3.22 -10.05
C PHE A 108 -3.36 2.03 -9.27
N PHE A 109 -3.57 2.18 -7.96
CA PHE A 109 -4.13 1.11 -7.14
C PHE A 109 -5.60 0.80 -7.45
N LEU A 110 -6.36 1.79 -7.90
CA LEU A 110 -7.71 1.59 -8.40
C LEU A 110 -7.71 0.80 -9.71
N ALA A 111 -6.87 1.18 -10.68
CA ALA A 111 -6.79 0.52 -11.97
C ALA A 111 -6.37 -0.96 -11.84
N THR A 112 -5.38 -1.23 -11.00
CA THR A 112 -4.94 -2.61 -10.70
C THR A 112 -6.02 -3.42 -10.00
N LEU A 113 -6.76 -2.84 -9.06
CA LEU A 113 -7.89 -3.50 -8.40
C LEU A 113 -9.04 -3.83 -9.37
N LEU A 114 -9.36 -2.90 -10.27
CA LEU A 114 -10.40 -3.12 -11.29
C LEU A 114 -9.99 -4.21 -12.26
N LEU A 115 -8.75 -4.17 -12.76
CA LEU A 115 -8.21 -5.21 -13.64
C LEU A 115 -8.23 -6.59 -12.98
N TRP A 116 -7.81 -6.65 -11.71
CA TRP A 116 -7.88 -7.86 -10.90
C TRP A 116 -9.33 -8.36 -10.75
N SER A 117 -10.27 -7.47 -10.43
CA SER A 117 -11.69 -7.82 -10.24
C SER A 117 -12.31 -8.38 -11.51
N VAL A 118 -12.04 -7.74 -12.65
CA VAL A 118 -12.50 -8.22 -13.97
C VAL A 118 -11.93 -9.61 -14.28
N SER A 119 -10.66 -9.86 -13.96
CA SER A 119 -10.04 -11.17 -14.13
C SER A 119 -10.73 -12.26 -13.31
N VAL A 120 -11.01 -12.00 -12.03
CA VAL A 120 -11.69 -12.97 -11.15
C VAL A 120 -13.12 -13.23 -11.62
N LEU A 121 -13.87 -12.17 -11.96
CA LEU A 121 -15.24 -12.30 -12.47
C LEU A 121 -15.28 -13.06 -13.81
N PHE A 122 -14.28 -12.84 -14.68
CA PHE A 122 -14.17 -13.58 -15.92
C PHE A 122 -13.99 -15.09 -15.68
N GLU A 123 -13.09 -15.46 -14.76
CA GLU A 123 -12.86 -16.88 -14.39
C GLU A 123 -14.12 -17.54 -13.80
N ILE A 124 -14.90 -16.80 -13.02
CA ILE A 124 -16.17 -17.29 -12.46
C ILE A 124 -17.21 -17.47 -13.57
N ALA A 125 -17.43 -16.45 -14.39
CA ALA A 125 -18.52 -16.41 -15.36
C ALA A 125 -18.26 -17.27 -16.61
N PHE A 126 -17.07 -17.14 -17.21
CA PHE A 126 -16.76 -17.78 -18.50
C PHE A 126 -16.08 -19.13 -18.32
N ASN A 127 -15.16 -19.25 -17.36
CA ASN A 127 -14.47 -20.51 -17.07
C ASN A 127 -15.21 -21.40 -16.05
N LYS A 128 -16.37 -20.95 -15.54
CA LYS A 128 -17.27 -21.68 -14.64
C LYS A 128 -16.59 -22.15 -13.33
N ARG A 129 -15.57 -21.42 -12.87
CA ARG A 129 -14.84 -21.71 -11.61
C ARG A 129 -15.63 -21.22 -10.39
N LYS A 130 -16.65 -21.99 -10.01
CA LYS A 130 -17.57 -21.65 -8.91
C LYS A 130 -16.89 -21.60 -7.55
N GLU A 131 -15.77 -22.30 -7.36
CA GLU A 131 -14.95 -22.25 -6.15
C GLU A 131 -14.43 -20.83 -5.85
N LEU A 132 -14.28 -19.97 -6.86
CA LEU A 132 -13.88 -18.58 -6.65
C LEU A 132 -15.00 -17.69 -6.11
N LEU A 133 -16.25 -18.17 -6.03
CA LEU A 133 -17.36 -17.43 -5.42
C LEU A 133 -17.12 -17.10 -3.95
N PHE A 134 -16.26 -17.87 -3.25
CA PHE A 134 -15.83 -17.53 -1.89
C PHE A 134 -15.10 -16.18 -1.81
N ILE A 135 -14.46 -15.71 -2.90
CA ILE A 135 -13.87 -14.36 -2.98
C ILE A 135 -14.98 -13.31 -2.93
N VAL A 136 -16.03 -13.48 -3.73
CA VAL A 136 -17.18 -12.58 -3.77
C VAL A 136 -17.91 -12.59 -2.43
N ALA A 137 -18.12 -13.76 -1.85
CA ALA A 137 -18.73 -13.90 -0.52
C ALA A 137 -17.92 -13.17 0.56
N GLY A 138 -16.59 -13.28 0.54
CA GLY A 138 -15.70 -12.54 1.45
C GLY A 138 -15.86 -11.02 1.28
N ALA A 139 -15.77 -10.52 0.05
CA ALA A 139 -15.94 -9.09 -0.22
C ALA A 139 -17.31 -8.56 0.25
N CYS A 140 -18.40 -9.28 -0.04
CA CYS A 140 -19.74 -8.93 0.42
C CYS A 140 -19.87 -8.96 1.94
N PHE A 141 -19.31 -9.98 2.61
CA PHE A 141 -19.34 -10.10 4.07
C PHE A 141 -18.68 -8.88 4.74
N PHE A 142 -17.49 -8.48 4.30
CA PHE A 142 -16.80 -7.34 4.89
C PHE A 142 -17.43 -5.99 4.51
N GLN A 143 -18.05 -5.88 3.34
CA GLN A 143 -18.86 -4.72 2.97
C GLN A 143 -20.10 -4.57 3.86
N ILE A 144 -20.77 -5.67 4.19
CA ILE A 144 -21.90 -5.68 5.13
C ILE A 144 -21.41 -5.30 6.53
N ALA A 145 -20.29 -5.88 6.99
CA ALA A 145 -19.69 -5.55 8.28
C ALA A 145 -19.35 -4.04 8.38
N ASN A 146 -18.81 -3.45 7.30
CA ASN A 146 -18.57 -2.01 7.21
C ASN A 146 -19.86 -1.20 7.42
N TRP A 147 -20.94 -1.54 6.71
CA TRP A 147 -22.22 -0.86 6.88
C TRP A 147 -22.75 -0.99 8.31
N VAL A 148 -22.69 -2.19 8.89
CA VAL A 148 -23.12 -2.43 10.27
C VAL A 148 -22.32 -1.58 11.26
N ILE A 149 -20.99 -1.53 11.13
CA ILE A 149 -20.13 -0.71 12.01
C ILE A 149 -20.39 0.79 11.82
N ARG A 150 -20.64 1.24 10.57
CA ARG A 150 -20.99 2.64 10.27
C ARG A 150 -22.32 3.05 10.88
N LEU A 151 -23.28 2.13 10.94
CA LEU A 151 -24.61 2.37 11.49
C LEU A 151 -24.62 2.30 13.03
N LEU A 152 -23.92 1.33 13.62
CA LEU A 152 -24.04 1.02 15.05
C LEU A 152 -22.94 1.62 15.93
N VAL A 153 -21.75 1.90 15.39
CA VAL A 153 -20.57 2.21 16.21
C VAL A 153 -19.97 3.57 15.90
N SER A 154 -19.56 3.82 14.65
CA SER A 154 -18.90 5.08 14.27
C SER A 154 -18.97 5.34 12.78
N ARG A 155 -19.16 6.61 12.39
CA ARG A 155 -19.12 7.04 10.98
C ARG A 155 -17.72 7.41 10.50
N ASP A 156 -16.74 7.50 11.40
CA ASP A 156 -15.36 7.84 11.04
C ASP A 156 -14.77 6.75 10.12
N PRO A 157 -14.37 7.08 8.87
CA PRO A 157 -13.89 6.08 7.93
C PRO A 157 -12.67 5.30 8.42
N LEU A 158 -11.73 5.94 9.11
CA LEU A 158 -10.54 5.28 9.62
C LEU A 158 -10.87 4.29 10.74
N PHE A 159 -11.80 4.65 11.64
CA PHE A 159 -12.31 3.78 12.68
C PHE A 159 -13.02 2.56 12.10
N VAL A 160 -13.91 2.77 11.13
CA VAL A 160 -14.67 1.69 10.47
C VAL A 160 -13.71 0.74 9.78
N ASN A 161 -12.81 1.28 8.93
CA ASN A 161 -11.82 0.49 8.22
C ASN A 161 -11.01 -0.38 9.18
N THR A 162 -10.44 0.22 10.23
CA THR A 162 -9.65 -0.51 11.23
C THR A 162 -10.47 -1.57 11.98
N SER A 163 -11.76 -1.32 12.24
CA SER A 163 -12.64 -2.28 12.91
C SER A 163 -12.97 -3.46 12.00
N VAL A 164 -13.17 -3.22 10.70
CA VAL A 164 -13.36 -4.28 9.70
C VAL A 164 -12.06 -5.08 9.52
N SER A 165 -10.89 -4.43 9.52
CA SER A 165 -9.59 -5.12 9.52
C SER A 165 -9.37 -5.97 10.78
N LEU A 166 -9.84 -5.50 11.94
CA LEU A 166 -9.82 -6.29 13.18
C LEU A 166 -10.69 -7.55 13.06
N LEU A 167 -11.89 -7.41 12.50
CA LEU A 167 -12.77 -8.55 12.23
C LEU A 167 -12.11 -9.56 11.28
N HIS A 168 -11.51 -9.08 10.19
CA HIS A 168 -10.78 -9.93 9.24
C HIS A 168 -9.63 -10.70 9.92
N SER A 169 -8.72 -9.99 10.57
CA SER A 169 -7.56 -10.60 11.22
C SER A 169 -7.96 -11.61 12.28
N THR A 170 -9.08 -11.38 12.99
CA THR A 170 -9.66 -12.35 13.92
C THR A 170 -10.18 -13.61 13.21
N ILE A 171 -11.04 -13.46 12.19
CA ILE A 171 -11.61 -14.60 11.45
C ILE A 171 -10.51 -15.41 10.75
N THR A 172 -9.58 -14.73 10.08
CA THR A 172 -8.46 -15.35 9.37
C THR A 172 -7.54 -16.07 10.34
N SER A 173 -7.19 -15.47 11.48
CA SER A 173 -6.34 -16.12 12.49
C SER A 173 -6.98 -17.39 13.05
N VAL A 174 -8.27 -17.35 13.39
CA VAL A 174 -9.01 -18.54 13.86
C VAL A 174 -9.00 -19.63 12.79
N SER A 175 -9.24 -19.27 11.53
CA SER A 175 -9.24 -20.21 10.41
C SER A 175 -7.87 -20.82 10.18
N VAL A 176 -6.80 -20.01 10.17
CA VAL A 176 -5.41 -20.48 9.97
C VAL A 176 -4.98 -21.39 11.11
N VAL A 177 -5.23 -21.01 12.36
CA VAL A 177 -4.91 -21.85 13.52
C VAL A 177 -5.66 -23.18 13.44
N PHE A 178 -6.95 -23.16 13.09
CA PHE A 178 -7.73 -24.38 12.91
C PHE A 178 -7.15 -25.28 11.81
N ILE A 179 -6.81 -24.73 10.65
CA ILE A 179 -6.21 -25.48 9.53
C ILE A 179 -4.88 -26.09 9.95
N VAL A 180 -3.98 -25.30 10.52
CA VAL A 180 -2.62 -25.74 10.91
C VAL A 180 -2.69 -26.80 12.02
N VAL A 181 -3.54 -26.61 13.04
CA VAL A 181 -3.70 -27.60 14.12
C VAL A 181 -4.30 -28.89 13.58
N ASN A 182 -5.36 -28.83 12.77
CA ASN A 182 -5.96 -30.03 12.18
C ASN A 182 -4.95 -30.78 11.28
N GLN A 183 -4.11 -30.06 10.53
CA GLN A 183 -3.09 -30.68 9.70
C GLN A 183 -1.96 -31.30 10.54
N TRP A 184 -1.52 -30.60 11.58
CA TRP A 184 -0.53 -31.12 12.52
C TRP A 184 -1.03 -32.40 13.20
N LEU A 185 -2.29 -32.44 13.66
CA LEU A 185 -2.87 -33.62 14.29
C LEU A 185 -2.98 -34.83 13.34
N ARG A 186 -3.14 -34.61 12.04
CA ARG A 186 -3.27 -35.68 11.04
C ARG A 186 -1.94 -36.23 10.54
N ASN A 187 -1.00 -35.34 10.18
CA ASN A 187 0.22 -35.72 9.45
C ASN A 187 1.51 -35.48 10.25
N GLY A 188 1.41 -35.00 11.49
CA GLY A 188 2.56 -34.58 12.29
C GLY A 188 3.24 -33.32 11.71
N LEU A 189 4.22 -32.77 12.45
CA LEU A 189 4.96 -31.59 11.99
C LEU A 189 5.79 -31.88 10.74
N ASN A 190 6.49 -33.02 10.71
CA ASN A 190 7.38 -33.36 9.60
C ASN A 190 6.61 -33.56 8.28
N GLY A 191 5.47 -34.27 8.33
CA GLY A 191 4.62 -34.48 7.17
C GLY A 191 3.97 -33.19 6.69
N MET A 192 3.53 -32.32 7.60
CA MET A 192 2.94 -31.02 7.24
C MET A 192 3.89 -30.13 6.42
N PHE A 193 5.20 -30.18 6.69
CA PHE A 193 6.19 -29.37 5.99
C PHE A 193 6.80 -30.04 4.75
N GLU A 194 6.26 -31.17 4.29
CA GLU A 194 6.75 -31.84 3.10
C GLU A 194 6.45 -31.03 1.82
N HIS A 195 7.32 -31.13 0.81
CA HIS A 195 7.20 -30.27 -0.39
C HIS A 195 5.93 -30.55 -1.20
N SER A 196 5.60 -31.83 -1.38
CA SER A 196 4.39 -32.30 -2.06
C SER A 196 3.13 -31.75 -1.38
N GLU A 197 3.10 -31.80 -0.05
CA GLU A 197 2.00 -31.26 0.76
C GLU A 197 1.89 -29.75 0.59
N LEU A 198 3.00 -28.99 0.68
CA LEU A 198 2.96 -27.53 0.65
C LEU A 198 2.71 -26.92 -0.74
N VAL A 199 3.13 -27.60 -1.81
CA VAL A 199 3.03 -27.09 -3.20
C VAL A 199 1.90 -27.75 -3.98
N GLY A 200 1.79 -29.08 -3.92
CA GLY A 200 0.95 -29.88 -4.80
C GLY A 200 -0.45 -30.19 -4.27
N SER A 201 -0.76 -29.77 -3.04
CA SER A 201 -2.07 -29.98 -2.42
C SER A 201 -2.58 -28.72 -1.73
N ALA A 202 -3.86 -28.73 -1.36
CA ALA A 202 -4.46 -27.74 -0.47
C ALA A 202 -5.00 -28.47 0.77
N TRP A 203 -4.59 -28.03 1.96
CA TRP A 203 -5.14 -28.57 3.20
C TRP A 203 -6.64 -28.31 3.27
N LEU A 204 -7.33 -29.12 4.08
CA LEU A 204 -8.75 -28.95 4.29
C LEU A 204 -9.03 -27.53 4.81
N TRP A 205 -9.96 -26.82 4.16
CA TRP A 205 -10.31 -25.41 4.39
C TRP A 205 -9.30 -24.36 3.96
N ALA A 206 -8.11 -24.73 3.49
CA ALA A 206 -7.09 -23.77 3.02
C ALA A 206 -7.57 -22.95 1.81
N TYR A 207 -8.09 -23.62 0.78
CA TYR A 207 -8.60 -22.96 -0.42
C TYR A 207 -9.71 -21.93 -0.11
N PRO A 208 -10.82 -22.29 0.56
CA PRO A 208 -11.88 -21.31 0.85
C PRO A 208 -11.44 -20.22 1.83
N ALA A 209 -10.57 -20.51 2.81
CA ALA A 209 -10.03 -19.48 3.71
C ALA A 209 -9.17 -18.45 2.95
N LEU A 210 -8.37 -18.91 1.99
CA LEU A 210 -7.56 -18.05 1.13
C LEU A 210 -8.44 -17.22 0.19
N CYS A 211 -9.48 -17.80 -0.42
CA CYS A 211 -10.48 -17.07 -1.20
C CYS A 211 -11.18 -15.99 -0.38
N PHE A 212 -11.68 -16.34 0.80
CA PHE A 212 -12.38 -15.40 1.68
C PHE A 212 -11.47 -14.23 2.09
N SER A 213 -10.20 -14.52 2.40
CA SER A 213 -9.19 -13.50 2.69
C SER A 213 -8.87 -12.63 1.47
N CYS A 214 -8.81 -13.21 0.28
CA CYS A 214 -8.62 -12.48 -0.97
C CYS A 214 -9.76 -11.47 -1.22
N GLY A 215 -11.00 -11.88 -0.94
CA GLY A 215 -12.18 -11.01 -0.97
C GLY A 215 -12.07 -9.83 -0.01
N TYR A 216 -11.58 -10.06 1.22
CA TYR A 216 -11.28 -8.99 2.16
C TYR A 216 -10.25 -7.99 1.60
N PHE A 217 -9.09 -8.46 1.13
CA PHE A 217 -8.02 -7.55 0.69
C PHE A 217 -8.46 -6.65 -0.46
N ALA A 218 -9.30 -7.17 -1.36
CA ALA A 218 -9.90 -6.41 -2.45
C ALA A 218 -10.89 -5.35 -1.93
N TYR A 219 -11.81 -5.76 -1.05
CA TYR A 219 -12.75 -4.84 -0.41
C TYR A 219 -12.03 -3.73 0.40
N ASP A 220 -11.01 -4.10 1.19
CA ASP A 220 -10.31 -3.15 2.06
C ASP A 220 -9.43 -2.19 1.26
N GLN A 221 -8.83 -2.66 0.17
CA GLN A 221 -8.16 -1.78 -0.79
C GLN A 221 -9.15 -0.79 -1.42
N TRP A 222 -10.34 -1.24 -1.80
CA TRP A 222 -11.39 -0.35 -2.29
C TRP A 222 -11.80 0.69 -1.24
N ASP A 223 -12.11 0.29 -0.01
CA ASP A 223 -12.50 1.18 1.09
C ASP A 223 -11.40 2.23 1.39
N MET A 224 -10.13 1.80 1.44
CA MET A 224 -9.00 2.71 1.62
C MET A 224 -8.86 3.72 0.46
N LEU A 225 -9.11 3.31 -0.78
CA LEU A 225 -9.07 4.20 -1.94
C LEU A 225 -10.23 5.21 -1.93
N GLN A 226 -11.45 4.75 -1.63
CA GLN A 226 -12.65 5.58 -1.55
C GLN A 226 -12.50 6.67 -0.48
N TYR A 227 -12.02 6.29 0.71
CA TYR A 227 -11.89 7.22 1.84
C TYR A 227 -10.48 7.84 1.97
N ARG A 228 -9.59 7.60 0.99
CA ARG A 228 -8.21 8.12 0.94
C ARG A 228 -7.41 7.84 2.22
N LEU A 229 -7.55 6.63 2.77
CA LEU A 229 -6.91 6.19 4.02
C LEU A 229 -5.44 5.76 3.84
N TYR A 230 -4.73 6.37 2.89
CA TYR A 230 -3.35 6.06 2.55
C TYR A 230 -2.49 7.32 2.51
N SER A 231 -1.18 7.17 2.66
CA SER A 231 -0.24 8.30 2.68
C SER A 231 1.12 7.92 2.11
N GLY A 232 1.79 8.90 1.52
CA GLY A 232 3.08 8.73 0.85
C GLY A 232 2.95 8.43 -0.66
N LEU A 233 4.09 8.47 -1.34
CA LEU A 233 4.19 8.10 -2.76
C LEU A 233 4.08 6.59 -2.96
N ILE A 234 4.61 5.81 -2.01
CA ILE A 234 4.51 4.35 -1.98
C ILE A 234 3.81 3.96 -0.68
N PRO A 235 2.46 3.97 -0.67
CA PRO A 235 1.70 3.62 0.52
C PRO A 235 1.86 2.13 0.81
N GLY A 236 2.66 1.81 1.83
CA GLY A 236 3.03 0.43 2.17
C GLY A 236 1.82 -0.49 2.38
N ILE A 237 0.71 0.02 2.92
CA ILE A 237 -0.53 -0.75 3.11
C ILE A 237 -1.20 -1.13 1.78
N LEU A 238 -1.21 -0.25 0.78
CA LEU A 238 -1.77 -0.58 -0.55
C LEU A 238 -0.82 -1.51 -1.32
N VAL A 239 0.50 -1.34 -1.18
CA VAL A 239 1.49 -2.26 -1.74
C VAL A 239 1.33 -3.66 -1.15
N HIS A 240 1.11 -3.76 0.15
CA HIS A 240 0.83 -5.01 0.84
C HIS A 240 -0.39 -5.72 0.24
N HIS A 241 -1.51 -5.00 0.06
CA HIS A 241 -2.73 -5.56 -0.52
C HIS A 241 -2.52 -6.02 -1.95
N LEU A 242 -1.86 -5.21 -2.78
CA LEU A 242 -1.54 -5.59 -4.15
C LEU A 242 -0.69 -6.86 -4.22
N LEU A 243 0.35 -6.97 -3.39
CA LEU A 243 1.20 -8.16 -3.32
C LEU A 243 0.39 -9.39 -2.94
N LEU A 244 -0.45 -9.30 -1.91
CA LEU A 244 -1.31 -10.39 -1.47
C LEU A 244 -2.31 -10.81 -2.56
N LEU A 245 -2.99 -9.85 -3.20
CA LEU A 245 -3.94 -10.12 -4.28
C LEU A 245 -3.26 -10.85 -5.44
N VAL A 246 -2.07 -10.42 -5.87
CA VAL A 246 -1.31 -11.07 -6.95
C VAL A 246 -0.90 -12.49 -6.56
N CYS A 247 -0.27 -12.66 -5.38
CA CYS A 247 0.21 -13.98 -4.93
C CYS A 247 -0.94 -14.96 -4.68
N PHE A 248 -2.01 -14.53 -4.00
CA PHE A 248 -3.15 -15.38 -3.66
C PHE A 248 -3.89 -15.82 -4.91
N THR A 249 -4.15 -14.89 -5.82
CA THR A 249 -4.91 -15.20 -7.03
C THR A 249 -4.15 -16.14 -7.95
N LEU A 250 -2.81 -15.99 -8.07
CA LEU A 250 -2.03 -16.96 -8.82
C LEU A 250 -2.14 -18.37 -8.22
N ALA A 251 -1.96 -18.49 -6.91
CA ALA A 251 -2.06 -19.76 -6.20
C ALA A 251 -3.45 -20.40 -6.36
N LEU A 252 -4.52 -19.60 -6.26
CA LEU A 252 -5.90 -20.05 -6.47
C LEU A 252 -6.17 -20.48 -7.91
N TYR A 253 -5.60 -19.77 -8.90
CA TYR A 253 -5.81 -20.06 -10.31
C TYR A 253 -5.07 -21.32 -10.77
N ARG A 254 -3.91 -21.59 -10.18
CA ARG A 254 -3.08 -22.76 -10.51
C ARG A 254 -3.28 -23.93 -9.54
N ASN A 255 -3.95 -23.70 -8.42
CA ASN A 255 -4.11 -24.65 -7.33
C ASN A 255 -2.77 -25.19 -6.82
N VAL A 256 -1.81 -24.28 -6.63
CA VAL A 256 -0.44 -24.58 -6.16
C VAL A 256 -0.07 -23.61 -5.05
N THR A 257 0.83 -24.04 -4.16
CA THR A 257 1.41 -23.22 -3.06
C THR A 257 0.41 -22.59 -2.09
N ILE A 258 -0.86 -23.01 -2.11
CA ILE A 258 -1.92 -22.50 -1.23
C ILE A 258 -1.54 -22.67 0.25
N ASN A 259 -0.94 -23.80 0.60
CA ASN A 259 -0.55 -24.09 1.99
C ASN A 259 0.58 -23.16 2.46
N TYR A 260 1.53 -22.79 1.57
CA TYR A 260 2.50 -21.75 1.89
C TYR A 260 1.82 -20.42 2.22
N LEU A 261 0.78 -20.04 1.48
CA LEU A 261 0.04 -18.80 1.72
C LEU A 261 -0.80 -18.84 3.01
N ILE A 262 -1.35 -20.01 3.38
CA ILE A 262 -1.98 -20.18 4.69
C ILE A 262 -0.95 -20.00 5.82
N LEU A 263 0.26 -20.54 5.66
CA LEU A 263 1.33 -20.36 6.64
C LEU A 263 1.78 -18.89 6.73
N THR A 264 1.83 -18.16 5.62
CA THR A 264 2.19 -16.73 5.66
C THR A 264 1.11 -15.89 6.37
N LEU A 265 -0.16 -16.29 6.29
CA LEU A 265 -1.29 -15.66 6.99
C LEU A 265 -1.27 -15.83 8.51
N ILE A 266 -0.34 -16.61 9.08
CA ILE A 266 -0.06 -16.61 10.52
C ILE A 266 0.24 -15.17 11.01
N CYS A 267 0.74 -14.29 10.13
CA CYS A 267 0.97 -12.88 10.43
C CYS A 267 -0.28 -12.12 10.90
N GLU A 268 -1.48 -12.59 10.58
CA GLU A 268 -2.74 -11.98 11.00
C GLU A 268 -2.96 -12.05 12.51
N LEU A 269 -2.32 -13.00 13.21
CA LEU A 269 -2.32 -13.05 14.68
C LEU A 269 -1.75 -11.77 15.28
N HIS A 270 -0.70 -11.23 14.66
CA HIS A 270 -0.14 -9.94 15.08
C HIS A 270 -1.06 -8.77 14.71
N SER A 271 -1.70 -8.84 13.54
CA SER A 271 -2.62 -7.80 13.06
C SER A 271 -3.77 -7.57 14.06
N ILE A 272 -4.27 -8.61 14.75
CA ILE A 272 -5.28 -8.46 15.82
C ILE A 272 -4.81 -7.45 16.87
N PHE A 273 -3.62 -7.65 17.45
CA PHE A 273 -3.10 -6.77 18.51
C PHE A 273 -2.84 -5.35 18.02
N LEU A 274 -2.36 -5.19 16.77
CA LEU A 274 -2.21 -3.89 16.14
C LEU A 274 -3.54 -3.16 15.99
N HIS A 275 -4.56 -3.83 15.46
CA HIS A 275 -5.88 -3.24 15.23
C HIS A 275 -6.62 -2.96 16.53
N VAL A 276 -6.58 -3.85 17.52
CA VAL A 276 -7.12 -3.60 18.87
C VAL A 276 -6.50 -2.33 19.46
N ARG A 277 -5.17 -2.21 19.43
CA ARG A 277 -4.48 -1.02 19.93
C ARG A 277 -4.89 0.23 19.15
N LYS A 278 -4.99 0.15 17.82
CA LYS A 278 -5.40 1.29 16.98
C LYS A 278 -6.83 1.72 17.29
N VAL A 279 -7.79 0.79 17.38
CA VAL A 279 -9.19 1.06 17.77
C VAL A 279 -9.27 1.70 19.15
N ARG A 280 -8.60 1.13 20.15
CA ARG A 280 -8.56 1.70 21.51
C ARG A 280 -8.06 3.15 21.51
N ARG A 281 -6.99 3.43 20.76
CA ARG A 281 -6.43 4.79 20.66
C ARG A 281 -7.35 5.78 19.96
N MET A 282 -8.16 5.31 19.01
CA MET A 282 -9.19 6.12 18.34
C MET A 282 -10.40 6.36 19.26
N ALA A 283 -10.74 5.41 20.12
CA ALA A 283 -11.77 5.56 21.15
C ALA A 283 -11.37 6.50 22.32
N GLY A 284 -10.22 7.17 22.25
CA GLY A 284 -9.78 8.14 23.26
C GLY A 284 -9.15 7.53 24.51
N ILE A 285 -9.15 6.20 24.66
CA ILE A 285 -8.57 5.51 25.80
C ILE A 285 -7.04 5.50 25.65
N ARG A 286 -6.35 6.44 26.34
CA ARG A 286 -4.91 6.70 26.16
C ARG A 286 -4.09 6.56 27.45
N ASP A 287 -4.60 5.86 28.45
CA ASP A 287 -3.94 5.72 29.75
C ASP A 287 -2.63 4.92 29.67
N SER A 288 -1.55 5.63 29.37
CA SER A 288 -0.19 5.07 29.22
C SER A 288 0.34 4.42 30.50
N LYS A 289 -0.23 4.77 31.66
CA LYS A 289 0.09 4.16 32.96
C LYS A 289 -0.72 2.90 33.27
N SER A 290 -1.73 2.57 32.47
CA SER A 290 -2.56 1.39 32.69
C SER A 290 -1.79 0.09 32.46
N ARG A 291 -2.03 -0.92 33.31
CA ARG A 291 -1.51 -2.29 33.10
C ARG A 291 -1.92 -2.84 31.73
N ILE A 292 -3.09 -2.43 31.22
CA ILE A 292 -3.63 -2.84 29.92
C ILE A 292 -2.67 -2.43 28.79
N VAL A 293 -2.21 -1.18 28.76
CA VAL A 293 -1.30 -0.68 27.71
C VAL A 293 0.04 -1.42 27.75
N ARG A 294 0.54 -1.74 28.94
CA ARG A 294 1.77 -2.54 29.08
C ARG A 294 1.60 -3.95 28.52
N VAL A 295 0.52 -4.63 28.89
CA VAL A 295 0.22 -5.98 28.39
C VAL A 295 0.03 -5.98 26.88
N GLU A 296 -0.71 -5.03 26.34
CA GLU A 296 -0.87 -4.85 24.89
C GLU A 296 0.47 -4.71 24.19
N TRP A 297 1.38 -3.89 24.71
CA TRP A 297 2.72 -3.73 24.13
C TRP A 297 3.53 -5.02 24.17
N VAL A 298 3.51 -5.74 25.28
CA VAL A 298 4.21 -7.02 25.41
C VAL A 298 3.65 -8.04 24.41
N LEU A 299 2.33 -8.20 24.35
CA LEU A 299 1.67 -9.10 23.39
C LEU A 299 1.96 -8.69 21.95
N ASN A 300 1.94 -7.39 21.65
CA ASN A 300 2.21 -6.88 20.31
C ASN A 300 3.67 -7.15 19.89
N TRP A 301 4.64 -6.98 20.78
CA TRP A 301 6.04 -7.32 20.48
C TRP A 301 6.25 -8.83 20.30
N ILE A 302 5.74 -9.64 21.23
CA ILE A 302 5.87 -11.10 21.16
C ILE A 302 5.27 -11.61 19.84
N THR A 303 4.06 -11.18 19.51
CA THR A 303 3.38 -11.62 18.28
C THR A 303 4.04 -11.07 17.02
N PHE A 304 4.62 -9.86 17.06
CA PHE A 304 5.39 -9.34 15.92
C PHE A 304 6.57 -10.26 15.59
N PHE A 305 7.39 -10.60 16.58
CA PHE A 305 8.56 -11.45 16.37
C PHE A 305 8.19 -12.88 15.98
N LEU A 306 7.19 -13.48 16.63
CA LEU A 306 6.81 -14.87 16.36
C LEU A 306 6.00 -15.01 15.07
N ALA A 307 4.91 -14.24 14.93
CA ALA A 307 3.92 -14.44 13.88
C ALA A 307 4.30 -13.77 12.56
N ARG A 308 5.22 -12.80 12.56
CA ARG A 308 5.73 -12.17 11.33
C ARG A 308 7.17 -12.54 11.04
N ILE A 309 8.11 -12.16 11.92
CA ILE A 309 9.54 -12.29 11.61
C ILE A 309 9.96 -13.76 11.54
N ALA A 310 9.70 -14.54 12.59
CA ALA A 310 10.11 -15.93 12.63
C ALA A 310 9.36 -16.77 11.58
N SER A 311 8.03 -16.66 11.50
CA SER A 311 7.22 -17.40 10.53
C SER A 311 7.63 -17.13 9.08
N HIS A 312 7.77 -15.85 8.68
CA HIS A 312 8.11 -15.49 7.31
C HIS A 312 9.56 -15.86 6.98
N LEU A 313 10.48 -15.77 7.94
CA LEU A 313 11.85 -16.25 7.77
C LEU A 313 11.90 -17.77 7.57
N LEU A 314 11.16 -18.54 8.38
CA LEU A 314 11.08 -20.00 8.24
C LEU A 314 10.51 -20.40 6.88
N ILE A 315 9.44 -19.73 6.43
CA ILE A 315 8.84 -19.96 5.10
C ILE A 315 9.85 -19.61 3.99
N THR A 316 10.58 -18.50 4.12
CA THR A 316 11.59 -18.08 3.14
C THR A 316 12.73 -19.11 3.05
N ILE A 317 13.26 -19.55 4.19
CA ILE A 317 14.29 -20.59 4.25
C ILE A 317 13.77 -21.88 3.62
N LYS A 318 12.53 -22.26 3.91
CA LYS A 318 11.90 -23.47 3.36
C LYS A 318 11.74 -23.39 1.84
N LEU A 319 11.28 -22.25 1.30
CA LEU A 319 11.19 -22.02 -0.14
C LEU A 319 12.55 -22.10 -0.84
N ILE A 320 13.60 -21.52 -0.24
CA ILE A 320 14.96 -21.59 -0.78
C ILE A 320 15.49 -23.02 -0.78
N ARG A 321 15.29 -23.76 0.33
CA ARG A 321 15.71 -25.17 0.43
C ARG A 321 15.01 -26.08 -0.57
N ASP A 322 13.74 -25.81 -0.84
CA ASP A 322 12.94 -26.58 -1.78
C ASP A 322 12.99 -26.04 -3.21
N ALA A 323 13.77 -24.98 -3.49
CA ALA A 323 13.80 -24.32 -4.80
C ALA A 323 14.07 -25.29 -5.96
N SER A 324 14.92 -26.30 -5.76
CA SER A 324 15.22 -27.33 -6.77
C SER A 324 14.06 -28.31 -7.04
N LYS A 325 13.08 -28.39 -6.15
CA LYS A 325 11.91 -29.28 -6.26
C LYS A 325 10.73 -28.63 -6.99
N PHE A 326 10.73 -27.31 -7.12
CA PHE A 326 9.71 -26.60 -7.89
C PHE A 326 9.83 -26.95 -9.38
N GLU A 327 8.69 -27.13 -10.04
CA GLU A 327 8.64 -27.27 -11.48
C GLU A 327 9.15 -25.98 -12.16
N LYS A 328 9.69 -26.10 -13.39
CA LYS A 328 10.14 -24.95 -14.17
C LYS A 328 8.92 -24.08 -14.52
N GLY A 329 8.75 -22.96 -13.80
CA GLY A 329 7.59 -22.09 -13.95
C GLY A 329 7.72 -20.77 -13.20
N ILE A 330 6.63 -20.01 -13.19
CA ILE A 330 6.56 -18.68 -12.54
C ILE A 330 6.31 -18.75 -11.02
N GLU A 331 6.02 -19.94 -10.48
CA GLU A 331 5.60 -20.15 -9.10
C GLU A 331 6.71 -19.82 -8.10
N LEU A 332 7.91 -20.37 -8.30
CA LEU A 332 9.05 -20.11 -7.43
C LEU A 332 9.50 -18.64 -7.49
N PRO A 333 9.72 -18.01 -8.67
CA PRO A 333 10.05 -16.59 -8.74
C PRO A 333 9.00 -15.71 -8.07
N LEU A 334 7.71 -15.98 -8.26
CA LEU A 334 6.66 -15.18 -7.64
C LEU A 334 6.60 -15.41 -6.12
N ALA A 335 6.77 -16.64 -5.65
CA ALA A 335 6.80 -16.94 -4.21
C ALA A 335 7.97 -16.23 -3.52
N LEU A 336 9.17 -16.27 -4.12
CA LEU A 336 10.34 -15.55 -3.60
C LEU A 336 10.15 -14.03 -3.63
N PHE A 337 9.58 -13.49 -4.72
CA PHE A 337 9.25 -12.07 -4.81
C PHE A 337 8.23 -11.64 -3.74
N GLY A 338 7.16 -12.43 -3.57
CA GLY A 338 6.15 -12.20 -2.55
C GLY A 338 6.74 -12.20 -1.15
N MET A 339 7.58 -13.19 -0.83
CA MET A 339 8.26 -13.25 0.47
C MET A 339 9.24 -12.10 0.67
N ALA A 340 10.00 -11.70 -0.35
CA ALA A 340 10.90 -10.55 -0.27
C ALA A 340 10.12 -9.26 0.02
N GLY A 341 9.04 -9.00 -0.73
CA GLY A 341 8.18 -7.83 -0.51
C GLY A 341 7.52 -7.83 0.87
N MET A 342 7.00 -8.98 1.33
CA MET A 342 6.39 -9.12 2.65
C MET A 342 7.39 -8.89 3.79
N ASN A 343 8.61 -9.41 3.67
CA ASN A 343 9.66 -9.17 4.66
C ASN A 343 10.07 -7.69 4.71
N LEU A 344 10.17 -7.02 3.55
CA LEU A 344 10.45 -5.58 3.50
C LEU A 344 9.36 -4.77 4.21
N LEU A 345 8.09 -5.10 3.95
CA LEU A 345 6.94 -4.46 4.61
C LEU A 345 6.92 -4.71 6.13
N ASN A 346 7.31 -5.90 6.58
CA ASN A 346 7.45 -6.22 8.00
C ASN A 346 8.56 -5.38 8.67
N VAL A 347 9.67 -5.12 7.98
CA VAL A 347 10.72 -4.22 8.49
C VAL A 347 10.18 -2.80 8.64
N SER A 348 9.48 -2.27 7.63
CA SER A 348 8.85 -0.94 7.72
C SER A 348 7.86 -0.85 8.89
N LEU A 349 7.01 -1.86 9.05
CA LEU A 349 6.07 -1.94 10.17
C LEU A 349 6.78 -2.02 11.53
N GLY A 350 7.89 -2.76 11.62
CA GLY A 350 8.71 -2.83 12.83
C GLY A 350 9.28 -1.48 13.25
N ILE A 351 9.76 -0.69 12.27
CA ILE A 351 10.23 0.69 12.50
C ILE A 351 9.09 1.57 13.00
N ASP A 352 7.92 1.52 12.36
CA ASP A 352 6.74 2.28 12.78
C ASP A 352 6.27 1.91 14.19
N LEU A 353 6.33 0.62 14.51
CA LEU A 353 5.97 0.11 15.81
C LEU A 353 6.92 0.59 16.90
N PHE A 354 8.23 0.52 16.64
CA PHE A 354 9.26 1.03 17.54
C PHE A 354 9.11 2.53 17.80
N ASN A 355 8.88 3.30 16.73
CA ASN A 355 8.62 4.73 16.83
C ASN A 355 7.36 5.02 17.65
N ALA A 356 6.30 4.23 17.48
CA ALA A 356 5.09 4.36 18.27
C ALA A 356 5.32 4.01 19.75
N PHE A 357 6.16 3.03 20.05
CA PHE A 357 6.55 2.66 21.41
C PHE A 357 7.31 3.78 22.11
N LYS A 358 8.32 4.33 21.43
CA LYS A 358 9.11 5.47 21.94
C LYS A 358 8.23 6.67 22.26
N ARG A 359 7.27 7.00 21.38
CA ARG A 359 6.31 8.11 21.58
C ARG A 359 5.40 7.90 22.79
N GLU A 360 4.94 6.68 23.04
CA GLU A 360 4.08 6.39 24.20
C GLU A 360 4.84 6.31 25.52
N LYS A 361 6.13 5.92 25.49
CA LYS A 361 7.00 5.90 26.67
C LYS A 361 7.45 7.30 27.10
N ASN A 362 7.66 8.22 26.15
CA ASN A 362 8.16 9.58 26.40
C ASN A 362 7.13 10.66 25.98
N PRO A 363 6.03 10.86 26.72
CA PRO A 363 4.99 11.82 26.35
C PRO A 363 5.45 13.30 26.35
N GLN A 364 6.51 13.65 27.10
CA GLN A 364 6.97 15.04 27.31
C GLN A 364 7.48 15.75 26.03
N GLN A 365 7.91 15.03 24.99
CA GLN A 365 8.32 15.66 23.72
C GLN A 365 7.14 16.16 22.86
N THR A 366 5.92 15.69 23.12
CA THR A 366 4.74 16.05 22.29
C THR A 366 4.08 17.35 22.73
N SER A 367 4.35 17.81 23.96
CA SER A 367 3.82 19.05 24.53
C SER A 367 4.56 20.31 24.06
N TYR A 368 5.80 20.20 23.59
CA TYR A 368 6.57 21.34 23.08
C TYR A 368 6.12 21.75 21.66
N HIS A 369 5.90 20.78 20.76
CA HIS A 369 5.49 21.04 19.37
C HIS A 369 4.03 21.49 19.17
N ARG A 370 3.23 21.62 20.24
CA ARG A 370 1.85 22.15 20.14
C ARG A 370 1.73 23.59 20.68
N ARG A 371 2.81 24.18 21.19
CA ARG A 371 2.82 25.54 21.75
C ARG A 371 3.63 26.55 20.94
N GLU A 372 4.11 26.18 19.76
CA GLU A 372 4.79 27.08 18.82
C GLU A 372 3.99 27.23 17.53
#